data_AF-A0A561B0T1-F1
#
_entry.id   AF-A0A561B0T1-F1
#
_cell.length_a   1.000
_cell.length_b   1.000
_cell.length_c   1.000
_cell.angle_alpha   90.00
_cell.angle_beta   90.00
_cell.angle_gamma   90.00
#
_symmetry.space_group_name_H-M   'P 1'
#
loop_
_entity.id
_entity.type
_entity.pdbx_description
1 polymer ?
#
loop_
_entity_poly.entity_id
_entity_poly.type
_entity_poly.pdbx_seq_one_letter_code
_entity_poly.pdbx_strand_id
1 'polypeptide(L)'
;MAADVRLGVVEEGSDDARLEELALLLRQELLALDVRSVEPYREGEAPDGTRGGLAAIAGVLTVSVQPGLQAIGAVVGVVRDWLRRSGGGRTVKLTIDGDVIELSGASTDVQQQLVDAFVRKHAAAGQ
;
A
#
# COMPACT_ATOMS: atom_id res chain seq x y z
N MET A 1 -4.23 -18.37 -4.71
CA MET A 1 -4.63 -17.19 -5.51
C MET A 1 -3.58 -16.11 -5.31
N ALA A 2 -3.45 -15.12 -6.22
CA ALA A 2 -2.59 -13.96 -5.95
C ALA A 2 -3.30 -13.05 -4.95
N ALA A 3 -2.55 -12.35 -4.10
CA ALA A 3 -3.10 -11.31 -3.25
C ALA A 3 -2.82 -9.96 -3.90
N ASP A 4 -3.85 -9.12 -4.01
CA ASP A 4 -3.72 -7.76 -4.54
C ASP A 4 -3.65 -6.77 -3.38
N VAL A 5 -2.53 -6.05 -3.30
CA VAL A 5 -2.30 -4.99 -2.33
C VAL A 5 -2.45 -3.66 -3.03
N ARG A 6 -3.44 -2.87 -2.62
CA ARG A 6 -3.65 -1.52 -3.17
C ARG A 6 -2.98 -0.48 -2.29
N LEU A 7 -2.28 0.47 -2.91
CA LEU A 7 -1.47 1.48 -2.23
C LEU A 7 -1.85 2.87 -2.75
N GLY A 8 -2.19 3.79 -1.86
CA GLY A 8 -2.39 5.20 -2.18
C GLY A 8 -1.49 6.08 -1.33
N VAL A 9 -0.74 6.98 -1.97
CA VAL A 9 0.09 7.95 -1.26
C VAL A 9 -0.74 9.18 -0.92
N VAL A 10 -0.61 9.66 0.31
CA VAL A 10 -1.22 10.90 0.78
C VAL A 10 -0.13 11.78 1.37
N GLU A 11 -0.11 13.05 0.96
CA GLU A 11 0.74 14.08 1.56
C GLU A 11 -0.13 15.33 1.78
N GLU A 12 -0.12 15.86 3.01
CA GLU A 12 -0.96 17.00 3.37
C GLU A 12 -0.62 18.23 2.52
N GLY A 13 -1.65 18.89 1.98
CA GLY A 13 -1.49 20.08 1.13
C GLY A 13 -0.97 19.80 -0.28
N SER A 14 -0.92 18.54 -0.72
CA SER A 14 -0.52 18.16 -2.08
C SER A 14 -1.71 18.05 -3.02
N ASP A 15 -1.52 18.50 -4.27
CA ASP A 15 -2.44 18.30 -5.38
C ASP A 15 -2.28 16.91 -6.03
N ASP A 16 -3.26 16.51 -6.84
CA ASP A 16 -3.30 15.19 -7.50
C ASP A 16 -2.02 14.86 -8.29
N ALA A 17 -1.50 15.83 -9.07
CA ALA A 17 -0.28 15.63 -9.85
C ALA A 17 0.94 15.29 -8.98
N ARG A 18 0.99 15.83 -7.76
CA ARG A 18 2.05 15.53 -6.80
C ARG A 18 1.87 14.13 -6.20
N LEU A 19 0.64 13.73 -5.90
CA LEU A 19 0.35 12.38 -5.44
C LEU A 19 0.67 11.32 -6.52
N GLU A 20 0.40 11.63 -7.79
CA GLU A 20 0.78 10.78 -8.93
C GLU A 20 2.30 10.65 -9.07
N GLU A 21 3.05 11.75 -8.94
CA GLU A 21 4.52 11.70 -8.94
C GLU A 21 5.04 10.83 -7.80
N LEU A 22 4.53 11.02 -6.58
CA LEU A 22 4.92 10.22 -5.42
C LEU A 22 4.57 8.74 -5.61
N ALA A 23 3.43 8.43 -6.22
CA ALA A 23 3.07 7.07 -6.58
C ALA A 23 4.04 6.46 -7.59
N LEU A 24 4.47 7.20 -8.62
CA LEU A 24 5.47 6.73 -9.57
C LEU A 24 6.82 6.45 -8.90
N LEU A 25 7.22 7.28 -7.94
CA LEU A 25 8.44 7.05 -7.14
C LEU A 25 8.31 5.79 -6.27
N LEU A 26 7.19 5.64 -5.55
CA LEU A 26 6.92 4.44 -4.75
C LEU A 26 6.87 3.18 -5.62
N ARG A 27 6.30 3.26 -6.83
CA ARG A 27 6.26 2.17 -7.79
C ARG A 27 7.65 1.65 -8.15
N GLN A 28 8.65 2.53 -8.30
CA GLN A 28 10.02 2.09 -8.60
C GLN A 28 10.60 1.24 -7.46
N GLU A 29 10.32 1.62 -6.21
CA GLU A 29 10.78 0.85 -5.05
C GLU A 29 10.09 -0.52 -4.96
N LEU A 30 8.78 -0.56 -5.28
CA LEU A 30 8.00 -1.80 -5.26
C LEU A 30 8.40 -2.76 -6.38
N LEU A 31 8.80 -2.25 -7.55
CA LEU A 31 9.29 -3.06 -8.67
C LEU A 31 10.65 -3.70 -8.39
N ALA A 32 11.39 -3.24 -7.38
CA ALA A 32 12.62 -3.89 -6.93
C ALA A 32 12.35 -5.15 -6.09
N LEU A 33 11.10 -5.36 -5.64
CA LEU A 33 10.68 -6.58 -4.96
C LEU A 33 10.36 -7.70 -5.97
N ASP A 34 10.41 -8.95 -5.51
CA ASP A 34 9.92 -10.12 -6.25
C ASP A 34 8.38 -10.17 -6.21
N VAL A 35 7.75 -9.17 -6.85
CA VAL A 35 6.29 -9.06 -7.00
C VAL A 35 5.90 -9.45 -8.42
N ARG A 36 4.65 -9.89 -8.60
CA ARG A 36 4.18 -10.32 -9.93
C ARG A 36 3.97 -9.13 -10.87
N SER A 37 3.40 -8.05 -10.34
CA SER A 37 3.14 -6.83 -11.11
C SER A 37 2.92 -5.64 -10.18
N VAL A 38 3.20 -4.44 -10.69
CA VAL A 38 2.85 -3.16 -10.06
C VAL A 38 2.24 -2.26 -11.13
N GLU A 39 0.92 -2.11 -11.08
CA GLU A 39 0.14 -1.39 -12.09
C GLU A 39 -0.64 -0.23 -11.49
N PRO A 40 -0.85 0.87 -12.24
CA PRO A 40 -1.79 1.90 -11.83
C PRO A 40 -3.19 1.32 -11.68
N TYR A 41 -3.86 1.62 -10.57
CA TYR A 41 -5.25 1.27 -10.37
C TYR A 41 -6.13 2.09 -11.32
N ARG A 42 -7.01 1.42 -12.06
CA ARG A 42 -8.00 2.07 -12.93
C ARG A 42 -9.37 1.94 -12.30
N GLU A 43 -10.06 3.07 -12.18
CA GLU A 43 -11.33 3.23 -11.43
C GLU A 43 -12.53 2.41 -11.94
N GLY A 44 -12.36 1.57 -12.97
CA GLY A 44 -13.39 0.67 -13.50
C GLY A 44 -13.36 -0.77 -12.98
N GLU A 45 -12.39 -1.13 -12.14
CA GLU A 45 -12.20 -2.50 -11.62
C GLU A 45 -12.43 -2.58 -10.10
N ALA A 46 -13.44 -1.87 -9.61
CA ALA A 46 -13.90 -2.02 -8.23
C ALA A 46 -15.04 -3.05 -8.19
N PRO A 47 -14.88 -4.23 -7.57
CA PRO A 47 -16.03 -5.03 -7.18
C PRO A 47 -16.92 -4.22 -6.22
N ASP A 48 -18.23 -4.26 -6.46
CA ASP A 48 -19.27 -3.61 -5.66
C ASP A 48 -19.07 -3.91 -4.17
N GLY A 49 -18.71 -2.88 -3.40
CA GLY A 49 -18.41 -2.99 -1.96
C GLY A 49 -17.27 -2.09 -1.50
N THR A 50 -16.41 -1.67 -2.43
CA THR A 50 -15.26 -0.80 -2.12
C THR A 50 -15.61 0.68 -2.26
N ARG A 51 -16.46 1.22 -1.38
CA ARG A 51 -16.32 2.66 -1.01
C ARG A 51 -15.11 2.84 -0.08
N GLY A 52 -14.00 2.17 -0.43
CA GLY A 52 -12.82 1.96 0.39
C GLY A 52 -11.87 3.14 0.27
N GLY A 53 -11.14 3.45 1.35
CA GLY A 53 -10.44 4.70 1.62
C GLY A 53 -9.36 5.18 0.63
N LEU A 54 -9.28 4.58 -0.56
CA LEU A 54 -8.43 4.94 -1.68
C LEU A 54 -9.20 5.61 -2.85
N ALA A 55 -10.54 5.57 -2.86
CA ALA A 55 -11.39 5.98 -4.00
C ALA A 55 -11.37 7.48 -4.37
N ALA A 56 -10.45 8.25 -3.82
CA ALA A 56 -10.24 9.67 -4.13
C ALA A 56 -8.76 10.06 -4.10
N ILE A 57 -7.85 9.07 -4.12
CA ILE A 57 -6.41 9.31 -4.08
C ILE A 57 -5.88 9.18 -5.49
N ALA A 58 -5.22 10.23 -5.99
CA ALA A 58 -4.56 10.17 -7.28
C ALA A 58 -3.33 9.22 -7.22
N GLY A 59 -3.07 8.51 -8.32
CA GLY A 59 -1.91 7.63 -8.42
C GLY A 59 -1.99 6.32 -7.62
N VAL A 60 -3.19 5.81 -7.29
CA VAL A 60 -3.28 4.50 -6.61
C VAL A 60 -2.59 3.40 -7.42
N LEU A 61 -1.85 2.53 -6.74
CA LEU A 61 -1.17 1.38 -7.32
C LEU A 61 -1.82 0.08 -6.86
N THR A 62 -1.91 -0.90 -7.75
CA THR A 62 -2.20 -2.30 -7.42
C THR A 62 -0.91 -3.10 -7.54
N VAL A 63 -0.53 -3.75 -6.45
CA VAL A 63 0.62 -4.66 -6.39
C VAL A 63 0.11 -6.08 -6.27
N SER A 64 0.34 -6.90 -7.29
CA SER A 64 0.00 -8.31 -7.25
C SER A 64 1.18 -9.09 -6.68
N VAL A 65 0.97 -9.76 -5.56
CA VAL A 65 2.03 -10.53 -4.87
C VAL A 65 1.74 -12.03 -4.86
N GLN A 66 2.79 -12.82 -4.61
CA GLN A 66 2.60 -14.23 -4.29
C GLN A 66 1.86 -14.37 -2.95
N PRO A 67 1.04 -15.41 -2.77
CA PRO A 67 0.40 -15.66 -1.48
C PRO A 67 1.46 -15.93 -0.41
N GLY A 68 1.21 -15.39 0.79
CA GLY A 68 2.02 -15.68 1.98
C GLY A 68 2.57 -14.46 2.71
N LEU A 69 2.97 -14.70 3.96
CA LEU A 69 3.38 -13.67 4.91
C LEU A 69 4.61 -12.85 4.46
N GLN A 70 5.58 -13.52 3.84
CA GLN A 70 6.82 -12.87 3.40
C GLN A 70 6.56 -11.82 2.31
N ALA A 71 5.67 -12.11 1.35
CA ALA A 71 5.44 -11.22 0.23
C ALA A 71 4.72 -9.92 0.68
N ILE A 72 3.67 -10.05 1.51
CA ILE A 72 2.97 -8.89 2.07
C ILE A 72 3.89 -8.12 3.01
N GLY A 73 4.67 -8.82 3.85
CA GLY A 73 5.65 -8.21 4.75
C GLY A 73 6.72 -7.41 4.01
N ALA A 74 7.20 -7.90 2.86
CA ALA A 74 8.19 -7.20 2.03
C ALA A 74 7.63 -5.89 1.45
N VAL A 75 6.39 -5.89 0.94
CA VAL A 75 5.72 -4.67 0.46
C VAL A 75 5.60 -3.64 1.58
N VAL A 76 5.12 -4.06 2.76
CA VAL A 76 5.01 -3.19 3.93
C VAL A 76 6.38 -2.64 4.35
N GLY A 77 7.42 -3.47 4.33
CA GLY A 77 8.80 -3.06 4.63
C GLY A 77 9.26 -1.94 3.71
N VAL A 78 9.17 -2.14 2.39
CA VAL A 78 9.56 -1.13 1.38
C VAL A 78 8.78 0.17 1.54
N VAL A 79 7.46 0.08 1.74
CA VAL A 79 6.62 1.28 1.95
C VAL A 79 7.09 2.05 3.18
N ARG A 80 7.41 1.36 4.28
CA ARG A 80 7.89 2.00 5.51
C ARG A 80 9.27 2.64 5.32
N ASP A 81 10.21 1.97 4.68
CA ASP A 81 11.53 2.53 4.40
C ASP A 81 11.47 3.73 3.45
N TRP A 82 10.55 3.69 2.48
CA TRP A 82 10.24 4.83 1.62
C TRP A 82 9.66 6.01 2.41
N LEU A 83 8.68 5.76 3.29
CA LEU A 83 8.09 6.78 4.15
C LEU A 83 9.11 7.40 5.12
N ARG A 84 10.01 6.60 5.70
CA ARG A 84 11.04 7.10 6.63
C ARG A 84 12.03 8.04 5.96
N ARG A 85 12.36 7.82 4.67
CA ARG A 85 13.24 8.71 3.89
C ARG A 85 12.62 10.08 3.60
N SER A 86 11.29 10.21 3.68
CA SER A 86 10.61 11.46 3.36
C SER A 86 10.65 12.53 4.46
N GLY A 87 11.12 12.20 5.66
CA GLY A 87 11.28 13.18 6.76
C GLY A 87 10.00 13.52 7.54
N GLY A 88 8.87 12.85 7.24
CA GLY A 88 7.57 13.07 7.90
C GLY A 88 6.68 14.03 7.10
N GLY A 89 5.39 13.71 6.99
CA GLY A 89 4.41 14.46 6.16
C GLY A 89 3.74 13.61 5.08
N ARG A 90 4.27 12.40 4.83
CA ARG A 90 3.67 11.42 3.92
C ARG A 90 3.09 10.24 4.69
N THR A 91 1.97 9.75 4.19
CA THR A 91 1.28 8.55 4.64
C THR A 91 0.98 7.69 3.41
N VAL A 92 1.08 6.37 3.54
CA VAL A 92 0.59 5.43 2.53
C VAL A 92 -0.59 4.68 3.12
N LYS A 93 -1.73 4.76 2.45
CA LYS A 93 -2.89 3.94 2.73
C LYS A 93 -2.75 2.62 1.97
N LEU A 94 -2.83 1.51 2.68
CA LEU A 94 -2.68 0.17 2.16
C LEU A 94 -3.99 -0.59 2.35
N THR A 95 -4.51 -1.18 1.27
CA THR A 95 -5.76 -1.96 1.28
C THR A 95 -5.51 -3.39 0.80
N ILE A 96 -6.02 -4.39 1.53
CA ILE A 96 -6.04 -5.80 1.12
C ILE A 96 -7.42 -6.38 1.47
N ASP A 97 -8.09 -7.06 0.53
CA ASP A 97 -9.43 -7.64 0.73
C ASP A 97 -10.48 -6.67 1.33
N GLY A 98 -10.32 -5.36 1.11
CA GLY A 98 -11.20 -4.31 1.65
C GLY A 98 -10.83 -3.82 3.05
N ASP A 99 -9.93 -4.49 3.76
CA ASP A 99 -9.34 -3.97 4.99
C ASP A 99 -8.27 -2.92 4.67
N VAL A 100 -8.27 -1.82 5.42
CA VAL A 100 -7.38 -0.68 5.18
C VAL A 100 -6.50 -0.44 6.41
N ILE A 101 -5.22 -0.16 6.18
CA ILE A 101 -4.28 0.31 7.20
C ILE A 101 -3.48 1.51 6.69
N GLU A 102 -3.17 2.46 7.58
CA GLU A 102 -2.37 3.63 7.26
C GLU A 102 -0.95 3.48 7.81
N LEU A 103 0.03 3.71 6.93
CA LEU A 103 1.45 3.66 7.23
C LEU A 103 2.03 5.07 7.16
N SER A 104 2.79 5.46 8.17
CA SER A 104 3.46 6.76 8.25
C SER A 104 4.93 6.59 8.61
N GLY A 105 5.78 7.56 8.24
CA GLY A 105 7.23 7.48 8.49
C GLY A 105 7.63 7.48 9.98
N ALA A 106 6.72 7.93 10.87
CA ALA A 106 6.95 8.06 12.31
C ALA A 106 6.24 6.96 13.11
N SER A 107 6.19 5.72 12.60
CA SER A 107 5.40 4.67 13.25
C SER A 107 5.82 4.36 14.69
N THR A 108 4.84 4.36 15.59
CA THR A 108 5.00 3.94 16.99
C THR A 108 5.03 2.41 17.11
N ASP A 109 5.47 1.91 18.27
CA ASP A 109 5.42 0.46 18.59
C ASP A 109 4.00 -0.11 18.44
N VAL A 110 2.99 0.63 18.88
CA VAL A 110 1.57 0.25 18.72
C VAL A 110 1.19 0.13 17.24
N GLN A 111 1.63 1.05 16.39
CA GLN A 111 1.38 0.96 14.95
C GLN A 111 2.10 -0.25 14.34
N GLN A 112 3.30 -0.62 14.82
CA GLN A 112 3.98 -1.84 14.37
C GLN A 112 3.19 -3.11 14.70
N GLN A 113 2.61 -3.19 15.91
CA GLN A 113 1.77 -4.33 16.30
C GLN A 113 0.50 -4.44 15.45
N LEU A 114 -0.15 -3.30 15.13
CA LEU A 114 -1.30 -3.28 14.23
C LEU A 114 -0.93 -3.72 12.81
N VAL A 115 0.23 -3.28 12.32
CA VAL A 115 0.76 -3.68 11.01
C VAL A 115 1.06 -5.18 10.98
N ASP A 116 1.73 -5.73 11.99
CA ASP A 116 2.01 -7.17 12.07
C ASP A 116 0.71 -7.99 12.12
N ALA A 117 -0.29 -7.57 12.91
CA ALA A 117 -1.59 -8.23 12.96
C ALA A 117 -2.32 -8.18 11.61
N PHE A 118 -2.31 -7.03 10.93
CA PHE A 118 -2.88 -6.87 9.59
C PHE A 118 -2.20 -7.80 8.59
N VAL A 119 -0.87 -7.81 8.54
CA VAL A 119 -0.09 -8.66 7.62
C VAL A 119 -0.37 -10.15 7.87
N ARG A 120 -0.45 -10.58 9.14
CA ARG A 120 -0.80 -11.97 9.49
C ARG A 120 -2.20 -12.36 9.06
N LYS A 121 -3.20 -11.50 9.25
CA LYS A 121 -4.59 -11.74 8.86
C LYS A 121 -4.69 -12.04 7.36
N HIS A 122 -4.08 -11.21 6.53
CA HIS A 122 -4.16 -11.35 5.06
C HIS A 122 -3.23 -12.42 4.49
N ALA A 123 -2.14 -12.74 5.18
CA ALA A 123 -1.30 -13.88 4.81
C ALA A 123 -1.99 -15.22 5.06
N ALA A 124 -2.83 -15.32 6.09
CA ALA A 124 -3.54 -16.54 6.44
C ALA A 124 -4.79 -16.77 5.57
N ALA A 125 -5.44 -15.69 5.10
CA ALA A 125 -6.63 -15.76 4.25
C ALA A 125 -6.34 -16.25 2.80
N GLY A 126 -5.07 -16.22 2.37
CA GLY A 126 -4.63 -16.72 1.07
C GLY A 126 -4.23 -18.21 1.03
N GLN A 127 -4.46 -18.96 2.12
CA GLN A 127 -4.19 -20.41 2.23
C GLN A 127 -5.40 -21.27 1.84
#